data_AF-A0A9W6PDP4-F1
#
_entry.id   AF-A0A9W6PDP4-F1
#
_cell.length_a   1.000
_cell.length_b   1.000
_cell.length_c   1.000
_cell.angle_alpha   90.00
_cell.angle_beta   90.00
_cell.angle_gamma   90.00
#
_symmetry.space_group_name_H-M   'P 1'
#
loop_
_entity.id
_entity.type
_entity.pdbx_description
1 polymer ?
#
loop_
_entity_poly.entity_id
_entity_poly.type
_entity_poly.pdbx_seq_one_letter_code
_entity_poly.pdbx_strand_id
1 'polypeptide(L)'
;MAAIPQDLLDRIRTLERTVRELTGRSQTRPALDQIQHGQVTIGEGGTLTVKDGDGTAVLHIGDVLPNHPDGSPQYGLLLRREDGSLALSMWTDGIVPQGLDIWDSRGHVIFSEDRNTGGLARPYLQTPLYPSNDLERYTWTDQGSPWAMWSGDHVRHHPKLLTAFYLQADSGTVGRAQIYIDDVPWGSVHETNGGWDYAADGPLLCPGNYMDYVTVEIRAWRVSGSGRVRVCPSSIIGVQS
;
A
#
# COMPACT_ATOMS: atom_id res chain seq x y z
N MET A 1 56.23 58.84 -28.49
CA MET A 1 55.71 58.15 -27.30
C MET A 1 54.25 58.57 -27.17
N ALA A 2 53.30 57.66 -27.40
CA ALA A 2 51.88 58.00 -27.36
C ALA A 2 51.46 58.28 -25.90
N ALA A 3 50.97 59.48 -25.64
CA ALA A 3 50.42 59.86 -24.34
C ALA A 3 49.07 59.14 -24.17
N ILE A 4 49.06 58.04 -23.41
CA ILE A 4 47.82 57.41 -22.99
C ILE A 4 47.11 58.39 -22.05
N PRO A 5 45.87 58.82 -22.34
CA PRO A 5 45.12 59.72 -21.46
C PRO A 5 44.95 59.07 -20.08
N GLN A 6 45.33 59.81 -19.04
CA GLN A 6 45.30 59.40 -17.62
C GLN A 6 43.94 58.79 -17.20
N ASP A 7 42.86 59.28 -17.83
CA ASP A 7 41.48 58.81 -17.68
C ASP A 7 41.27 57.31 -17.98
N LEU A 8 41.99 56.75 -18.96
CA LEU A 8 41.88 55.32 -19.29
C LEU A 8 42.51 54.43 -18.22
N LEU A 9 43.62 54.86 -17.62
CA LEU A 9 44.30 54.10 -16.57
C LEU A 9 43.51 54.14 -15.26
N ASP A 10 42.89 55.26 -14.94
CA ASP A 10 42.02 55.38 -13.76
C ASP A 10 40.72 54.58 -13.93
N ARG A 11 40.18 54.53 -15.15
CA ARG A 11 39.03 53.69 -15.48
C ARG A 11 39.35 52.20 -15.38
N ILE A 12 40.54 51.77 -15.80
CA ILE A 12 41.01 50.39 -15.63
C ILE A 12 41.15 50.04 -14.15
N ARG A 13 41.77 50.90 -13.34
CA ARG A 13 41.90 50.68 -11.87
C ARG A 13 40.54 50.59 -11.17
N THR A 14 39.58 51.40 -11.62
CA THR A 14 38.21 51.37 -11.11
C THR A 14 37.51 50.06 -11.46
N LEU A 15 37.69 49.58 -12.70
CA LEU A 15 37.17 48.28 -13.12
C LEU A 15 37.81 47.13 -12.35
N GLU A 16 39.13 47.14 -12.15
CA GLU A 16 39.84 46.12 -11.35
C GLU A 16 39.35 46.08 -9.90
N ARG A 17 39.10 47.25 -9.29
CA ARG A 17 38.55 47.31 -7.93
C ARG A 17 37.14 46.72 -7.87
N THR A 18 36.30 47.07 -8.84
CA THR A 18 34.92 46.58 -8.93
C THR A 18 34.88 45.06 -9.15
N VAL A 19 35.77 44.54 -10.00
CA VAL A 19 35.92 43.10 -10.24
C VAL A 19 36.42 42.38 -8.99
N ARG A 20 37.36 42.95 -8.22
CA ARG A 20 37.77 42.36 -6.93
C ARG A 20 36.63 42.32 -5.92
N GLU A 21 35.85 43.38 -5.82
CA GLU A 21 34.68 43.44 -4.91
C GLU A 21 33.59 42.43 -5.32
N LEU A 22 33.30 42.31 -6.62
CA LEU A 22 32.34 41.33 -7.14
C LEU A 22 32.83 39.89 -6.96
N THR A 23 34.10 39.62 -7.25
CA THR A 23 34.72 38.30 -7.05
C THR A 23 34.73 37.92 -5.57
N GLY A 24 35.01 38.87 -4.67
CA GLY A 24 34.95 38.66 -3.22
C GLY A 24 33.55 38.34 -2.71
N ARG A 25 32.51 39.03 -3.24
CA ARG A 25 31.11 38.77 -2.88
C ARG A 25 30.55 37.49 -3.49
N SER A 26 31.03 37.10 -4.68
CA SER A 26 30.68 35.84 -5.34
C SER A 26 31.13 34.60 -4.54
N GLN A 27 32.21 34.73 -3.77
CA GLN A 27 32.76 33.65 -2.93
C GLN A 27 32.09 33.53 -1.55
N THR A 28 31.38 34.56 -1.08
CA THR A 28 30.51 34.47 0.09
C THR A 28 29.11 34.11 -0.34
N ARG A 29 28.86 32.85 -0.69
CA ARG A 29 27.48 32.34 -0.75
C ARG A 29 27.02 32.10 0.69
N PRO A 30 26.09 32.89 1.24
CA PRO A 30 25.48 32.57 2.51
C PRO A 30 24.83 31.19 2.41
N ALA A 31 24.69 30.48 3.53
CA ALA A 31 23.85 29.29 3.55
C ALA A 31 22.48 29.66 2.97
N LEU A 32 22.03 28.92 1.96
CA LEU A 32 20.72 29.16 1.37
C LEU A 32 19.69 28.56 2.33
N ASP A 33 19.23 29.37 3.29
CA ASP A 33 18.37 28.89 4.37
C ASP A 33 16.90 28.67 3.92
N GLN A 34 16.50 29.24 2.78
CA GLN A 34 15.12 29.19 2.28
C GLN A 34 15.05 29.17 0.75
N ILE A 35 14.18 28.31 0.22
CA ILE A 35 13.73 28.31 -1.19
C ILE A 35 12.26 28.72 -1.18
N GLN A 36 11.96 29.98 -1.50
CA GLN A 36 10.61 30.54 -1.39
C GLN A 36 9.75 30.35 -2.65
N HIS A 37 10.37 30.25 -3.83
CA HIS A 37 9.69 30.14 -5.12
C HIS A 37 10.48 29.25 -6.09
N GLY A 38 9.77 28.54 -6.98
CA GLY A 38 10.35 27.70 -8.04
C GLY A 38 10.49 26.22 -7.67
N GLN A 39 10.87 25.40 -8.65
CA GLN A 39 11.12 23.98 -8.49
C GLN A 39 12.56 23.74 -7.97
N VAL A 40 12.71 22.79 -7.05
CA VAL A 40 14.03 22.26 -6.67
C VAL A 40 14.36 21.11 -7.60
N THR A 41 15.35 21.31 -8.47
CA THR A 41 15.84 20.27 -9.39
C THR A 41 17.19 19.77 -8.90
N ILE A 42 17.27 18.47 -8.64
CA ILE A 42 18.51 17.77 -8.28
C ILE A 42 18.85 16.87 -9.46
N GLY A 43 19.93 17.20 -10.18
CA GLY A 43 20.39 16.48 -11.36
C GLY A 43 21.83 15.98 -11.20
N GLU A 44 22.34 15.31 -12.23
CA GLU A 44 23.77 14.92 -12.33
C GLU A 44 24.29 14.10 -11.14
N GLY A 45 23.46 13.20 -10.59
CA GLY A 45 23.83 12.38 -9.42
C GLY A 45 23.72 13.11 -8.07
N GLY A 46 23.11 14.30 -8.03
CA GLY A 46 22.85 15.01 -6.79
C GLY A 46 21.92 14.22 -5.84
N THR A 47 22.02 14.53 -4.55
CA THR A 47 21.21 13.93 -3.49
C THR A 47 20.57 15.01 -2.63
N LEU A 48 19.40 14.70 -2.06
CA LEU A 48 18.80 15.41 -0.94
C LEU A 48 18.98 14.57 0.31
N THR A 49 19.73 15.09 1.28
CA THR A 49 19.93 14.43 2.57
C THR A 49 19.47 15.35 3.69
N VAL A 50 18.57 14.86 4.53
CA VAL A 50 18.21 15.49 5.80
C VAL A 50 18.94 14.76 6.92
N LYS A 51 19.61 15.52 7.78
CA LYS A 51 20.33 14.99 8.94
C LYS A 51 19.68 15.45 10.24
N ASP A 52 19.73 14.62 11.26
CA ASP A 52 19.37 15.02 12.62
C ASP A 52 20.46 15.89 13.27
N GLY A 53 20.26 16.25 14.53
CA GLY A 53 21.21 17.08 15.30
C GLY A 53 22.58 16.43 15.51
N ASP A 54 22.66 15.10 15.42
CA ASP A 54 23.89 14.32 15.57
C ASP A 54 24.59 14.05 14.22
N GLY A 55 23.98 14.50 13.11
CA GLY A 55 24.50 14.35 11.76
C GLY A 55 24.12 13.03 11.08
N THR A 56 23.26 12.21 11.69
CA THR A 56 22.73 10.98 11.09
C THR A 56 21.74 11.32 9.99
N ALA A 57 21.89 10.72 8.82
CA ALA A 57 20.95 10.92 7.72
C ALA A 57 19.61 10.22 8.02
N VAL A 58 18.55 11.00 8.22
CA VAL A 58 17.19 10.51 8.47
C VAL A 58 16.38 10.36 7.19
N LEU A 59 16.61 11.22 6.20
CA LEU A 59 16.03 11.11 4.86
C LEU A 59 17.15 11.23 3.83
N HIS A 60 17.14 10.34 2.85
CA HIS A 60 18.04 10.38 1.70
C HIS A 60 17.26 10.11 0.42
N ILE A 61 17.39 10.99 -0.57
CA ILE A 61 16.78 10.85 -1.89
C ILE A 61 17.85 11.15 -2.94
N GLY A 62 17.93 10.33 -3.99
CA GLY A 62 18.91 10.48 -5.07
C GLY A 62 19.77 9.24 -5.21
N ASP A 63 21.03 9.41 -5.58
CA ASP A 63 21.98 8.29 -5.76
C ASP A 63 22.12 7.47 -4.46
N VAL A 64 21.94 6.15 -4.57
CA VAL A 64 22.01 5.17 -3.49
C VAL A 64 22.88 4.00 -3.90
N LEU A 65 23.59 3.44 -2.92
CA LEU A 65 24.41 2.25 -3.12
C LEU A 65 23.68 0.98 -2.65
N PRO A 66 23.97 -0.20 -3.25
CA PRO A 66 24.90 -0.39 -4.36
C PRO A 66 24.33 0.14 -5.69
N ASN A 67 25.21 0.37 -6.67
CA ASN A 67 24.80 0.59 -8.05
C ASN A 67 24.04 -0.63 -8.59
N HIS A 68 23.35 -0.46 -9.71
CA HIS A 68 22.80 -1.59 -10.44
C HIS A 68 23.90 -2.58 -10.86
N PRO A 69 23.57 -3.87 -11.09
CA PRO A 69 24.57 -4.88 -11.45
C PRO A 69 25.36 -4.60 -12.73
N ASP A 70 24.83 -3.75 -13.62
CA ASP A 70 25.52 -3.28 -14.83
C ASP A 70 26.50 -2.11 -14.55
N GLY A 71 26.61 -1.67 -13.30
CA GLY A 71 27.45 -0.57 -12.84
C GLY A 71 26.79 0.80 -12.89
N SER A 72 25.58 0.91 -13.45
CA SER A 72 24.87 2.20 -13.53
C SER A 72 24.42 2.70 -12.14
N PRO A 73 24.42 4.02 -11.89
CA PRO A 73 23.95 4.58 -10.62
C PRO A 73 22.51 4.19 -10.34
N GLN A 74 22.23 3.91 -9.07
CA GLN A 74 20.89 3.59 -8.61
C GLN A 74 20.30 4.81 -7.92
N TYR A 75 19.08 5.23 -8.27
CA TYR A 75 18.41 6.35 -7.60
C TYR A 75 17.26 5.85 -6.73
N GLY A 76 17.26 6.21 -5.45
CA GLY A 76 16.30 5.65 -4.50
C GLY A 76 15.88 6.61 -3.41
N LEU A 77 15.19 6.05 -2.43
CA LEU A 77 14.76 6.75 -1.22
C LEU A 77 15.05 5.89 -0.01
N LEU A 78 15.63 6.49 1.03
CA LEU A 78 15.85 5.86 2.32
C LEU A 78 15.32 6.79 3.42
N LEU A 79 14.38 6.29 4.22
CA LEU A 79 13.86 6.97 5.40
C LEU A 79 14.21 6.14 6.63
N ARG A 80 14.85 6.78 7.61
CA ARG A 80 15.28 6.16 8.86
C ARG A 80 14.54 6.77 10.05
N ARG A 81 14.41 5.98 11.11
CA ARG A 81 13.99 6.45 12.43
C ARG A 81 15.14 7.18 13.12
N GLU A 82 14.84 7.84 14.24
CA GLU A 82 15.83 8.53 15.08
C GLU A 82 16.93 7.59 15.60
N ASP A 83 16.62 6.30 15.76
CA ASP A 83 17.60 5.27 16.14
C ASP A 83 18.48 4.78 14.96
N GLY A 84 18.30 5.35 13.77
CA GLY A 84 19.01 4.98 12.54
C GLY A 84 18.44 3.75 11.80
N SER A 85 17.46 3.04 12.37
CA SER A 85 16.82 1.91 11.68
C SER A 85 16.03 2.35 10.45
N LEU A 86 16.02 1.55 9.39
CA LEU A 86 15.19 1.83 8.22
C LEU A 86 13.70 1.75 8.59
N ALA A 87 12.92 2.72 8.12
CA ALA A 87 11.46 2.73 8.22
C ALA A 87 10.81 2.50 6.85
N LEU A 88 11.38 3.12 5.81
CA LEU A 88 10.91 2.98 4.44
C LEU A 88 12.12 3.04 3.49
N SER A 89 12.13 2.19 2.47
CA SER A 89 13.19 2.17 1.47
C SER A 89 12.66 1.88 0.08
N MET A 90 13.25 2.52 -0.92
CA MET A 90 13.09 2.20 -2.34
C MET A 90 14.48 2.05 -2.94
N TRP A 91 14.94 0.79 -3.04
CA TRP A 91 16.24 0.40 -3.59
C TRP A 91 16.27 -1.12 -3.84
N THR A 92 17.32 -1.61 -4.48
CA THR A 92 17.61 -3.02 -4.72
C THR A 92 19.10 -3.28 -4.56
N ASP A 93 19.46 -4.48 -4.12
CA ASP A 93 20.84 -4.97 -4.04
C ASP A 93 21.22 -5.86 -5.24
N GLY A 94 20.30 -6.05 -6.20
CA GLY A 94 20.45 -7.03 -7.28
C GLY A 94 19.89 -6.59 -8.63
N ILE A 95 19.65 -7.59 -9.49
CA ILE A 95 19.15 -7.41 -10.88
C ILE A 95 17.65 -7.12 -10.96
N VAL A 96 16.93 -7.27 -9.86
CA VAL A 96 15.49 -7.04 -9.82
C VAL A 96 15.19 -5.54 -9.76
N PRO A 97 14.05 -5.08 -10.31
CA PRO A 97 13.59 -3.70 -10.12
C PRO A 97 13.63 -3.26 -8.66
N GLN A 98 13.77 -1.96 -8.44
CA GLN A 98 13.65 -1.39 -7.10
C GLN A 98 12.30 -1.73 -6.50
N GLY A 99 12.31 -2.12 -5.23
CA GLY A 99 11.09 -2.39 -4.49
C GLY A 99 10.88 -1.34 -3.41
N LEU A 100 9.62 -0.98 -3.17
CA LEU A 100 9.20 -0.27 -1.97
C LEU A 100 9.06 -1.25 -0.80
N ASP A 101 9.84 -1.03 0.25
CA ASP A 101 9.75 -1.78 1.51
C ASP A 101 9.40 -0.86 2.67
N ILE A 102 8.52 -1.34 3.56
CA ILE A 102 8.26 -0.73 4.87
C ILE A 102 8.77 -1.68 5.94
N TRP A 103 9.52 -1.12 6.89
CA TRP A 103 10.26 -1.85 7.91
C TRP A 103 9.69 -1.56 9.28
N ASP A 104 9.62 -2.55 10.17
CA ASP A 104 9.36 -2.34 11.60
C ASP A 104 10.61 -1.77 12.30
N SER A 105 10.48 -1.41 13.59
CA SER A 105 11.61 -0.89 14.40
C SER A 105 12.66 -1.95 14.74
N ARG A 106 12.45 -3.21 14.38
CA ARG A 106 13.36 -4.34 14.61
C ARG A 106 14.10 -4.76 13.34
N GLY A 107 13.88 -4.06 12.22
CA GLY A 107 14.52 -4.35 10.94
C GLY A 107 13.84 -5.46 10.14
N HIS A 108 12.56 -5.76 10.39
CA HIS A 108 11.78 -6.68 9.56
C HIS A 108 10.92 -5.93 8.56
N VAL A 109 10.89 -6.44 7.32
CA VAL A 109 9.98 -5.95 6.28
C VAL A 109 8.55 -6.40 6.58
N ILE A 110 7.65 -5.44 6.80
CA ILE A 110 6.21 -5.66 7.06
C ILE A 110 5.34 -5.46 5.82
N PHE A 111 5.83 -4.68 4.85
CA PHE A 111 5.19 -4.51 3.54
C PHE A 111 6.27 -4.48 2.47
N SER A 112 6.04 -5.18 1.35
CA SER A 112 6.94 -5.19 0.20
C SER A 112 6.19 -5.61 -1.05
N GLU A 113 6.60 -5.07 -2.19
CA GLU A 113 6.09 -5.48 -3.50
C GLU A 113 6.81 -6.70 -4.06
N ASP A 114 6.11 -7.48 -4.90
CA ASP A 114 6.76 -8.52 -5.70
C ASP A 114 7.46 -7.87 -6.90
N ARG A 115 8.78 -7.74 -6.78
CA ARG A 115 9.67 -7.12 -7.77
C ARG A 115 9.80 -7.93 -9.07
N ASN A 116 9.42 -9.21 -9.07
CA ASN A 116 9.58 -10.09 -10.23
C ASN A 116 8.33 -10.14 -11.10
N THR A 117 7.17 -10.41 -10.49
CA THR A 117 5.91 -10.58 -11.24
C THR A 117 4.90 -9.46 -11.03
N GLY A 118 5.19 -8.52 -10.13
CA GLY A 118 4.28 -7.47 -9.71
C GLY A 118 3.29 -7.95 -8.64
N GLY A 119 2.85 -7.04 -7.78
CA GLY A 119 1.89 -7.33 -6.71
C GLY A 119 2.53 -7.29 -5.31
N LEU A 120 2.02 -8.11 -4.39
CA LEU A 120 2.38 -8.07 -2.98
C LEU A 120 3.34 -9.22 -2.62
N ALA A 121 4.58 -8.90 -2.23
CA ALA A 121 5.50 -9.88 -1.66
C ALA A 121 5.24 -10.09 -0.16
N ARG A 122 4.88 -9.02 0.56
CA ARG A 122 4.49 -9.04 1.97
C ARG A 122 3.42 -7.99 2.27
N PRO A 123 2.46 -8.25 3.17
CA PRO A 123 2.34 -9.47 3.98
C PRO A 123 1.87 -10.69 3.17
N TYR A 124 2.15 -11.89 3.68
CA TYR A 124 1.54 -13.09 3.13
C TYR A 124 0.04 -13.08 3.42
N LEU A 125 -0.74 -13.16 2.36
CA LEU A 125 -2.19 -13.30 2.45
C LEU A 125 -2.51 -14.79 2.54
N GLN A 126 -3.31 -15.18 3.53
CA GLN A 126 -3.75 -16.55 3.64
C GLN A 126 -4.74 -16.85 2.53
N THR A 127 -4.48 -17.91 1.75
CA THR A 127 -5.48 -18.50 0.87
C THR A 127 -6.23 -19.58 1.64
N PRO A 128 -7.51 -19.38 1.98
CA PRO A 128 -8.30 -20.39 2.66
C PRO A 128 -8.47 -21.64 1.78
N LEU A 129 -8.43 -22.82 2.41
CA LEU A 129 -8.64 -24.12 1.77
C LEU A 129 -9.97 -24.72 2.22
N TYR A 130 -10.63 -25.44 1.31
CA TYR A 130 -11.97 -25.98 1.52
C TYR A 130 -12.03 -27.49 1.26
N PRO A 131 -12.89 -28.25 1.98
CA PRO A 131 -12.99 -29.70 1.83
C PRO A 131 -13.57 -30.10 0.46
N SER A 132 -12.76 -30.68 -0.42
CA SER A 132 -13.15 -30.82 -1.84
C SER A 132 -14.17 -31.92 -2.18
N ASN A 133 -14.40 -32.92 -1.31
CA ASN A 133 -15.18 -34.11 -1.69
C ASN A 133 -16.12 -34.69 -0.62
N ASP A 134 -16.11 -34.17 0.60
CA ASP A 134 -16.94 -34.67 1.70
C ASP A 134 -17.95 -33.59 2.12
N LEU A 135 -19.17 -33.72 1.58
CA LEU A 135 -20.26 -32.77 1.83
C LEU A 135 -20.67 -32.70 3.30
N GLU A 136 -20.39 -33.73 4.10
CA GLU A 136 -20.73 -33.74 5.53
C GLU A 136 -19.76 -32.89 6.37
N ARG A 137 -18.62 -32.47 5.82
CA ARG A 137 -17.67 -31.57 6.50
C ARG A 137 -18.09 -30.11 6.46
N TYR A 138 -19.04 -29.78 5.59
CA TYR A 138 -19.58 -28.43 5.52
C TYR A 138 -20.71 -28.27 6.52
N THR A 139 -20.77 -27.12 7.18
CA THR A 139 -21.96 -26.72 7.93
C THR A 139 -23.16 -26.78 6.99
N TRP A 140 -24.27 -27.33 7.48
CA TRP A 140 -25.51 -27.47 6.72
C TRP A 140 -26.72 -27.07 7.55
N THR A 141 -27.82 -26.74 6.86
CA THR A 141 -29.12 -26.42 7.45
C THR A 141 -30.25 -27.03 6.61
N ASP A 142 -31.36 -27.33 7.26
CA ASP A 142 -32.63 -27.75 6.65
C ASP A 142 -33.78 -26.79 7.00
N GLN A 143 -33.44 -25.65 7.62
CA GLN A 143 -34.41 -24.66 8.10
C GLN A 143 -35.12 -23.98 6.92
N GLY A 144 -36.41 -23.67 7.09
CA GLY A 144 -37.21 -22.96 6.09
C GLY A 144 -37.05 -21.43 6.11
N SER A 145 -36.24 -20.90 7.03
CA SER A 145 -35.99 -19.48 7.24
C SER A 145 -34.50 -19.20 7.45
N PRO A 146 -34.02 -17.97 7.19
CA PRO A 146 -32.60 -17.64 7.32
C PRO A 146 -32.01 -18.08 8.66
N TRP A 147 -31.02 -18.98 8.59
CA TRP A 147 -30.32 -19.53 9.74
C TRP A 147 -28.83 -19.22 9.64
N ALA A 148 -28.23 -18.68 10.70
CA ALA A 148 -26.81 -18.36 10.74
C ALA A 148 -25.96 -19.64 10.68
N MET A 149 -25.20 -19.79 9.60
CA MET A 149 -24.33 -20.94 9.37
C MET A 149 -22.86 -20.63 9.67
N TRP A 150 -22.47 -19.38 9.42
CA TRP A 150 -21.14 -18.85 9.69
C TRP A 150 -21.29 -17.46 10.27
N SER A 151 -20.50 -17.14 11.29
CA SER A 151 -20.50 -15.85 11.98
C SER A 151 -19.07 -15.49 12.35
N GLY A 152 -18.73 -14.22 12.23
CA GLY A 152 -17.43 -13.70 12.64
C GLY A 152 -17.44 -12.19 12.81
N ASP A 153 -16.67 -11.71 13.76
CA ASP A 153 -16.52 -10.27 14.01
C ASP A 153 -15.50 -9.66 13.06
N HIS A 154 -15.89 -8.57 12.40
CA HIS A 154 -15.08 -7.81 11.47
C HIS A 154 -14.81 -6.41 12.04
N VAL A 155 -13.54 -6.01 12.08
CA VAL A 155 -13.16 -4.63 12.43
C VAL A 155 -13.20 -3.77 11.18
N ARG A 156 -13.98 -2.70 11.20
CA ARG A 156 -14.16 -1.81 10.05
C ARG A 156 -12.93 -0.91 9.83
N HIS A 157 -11.95 -1.45 9.11
CA HIS A 157 -10.81 -0.66 8.61
C HIS A 157 -11.11 0.05 7.29
N HIS A 158 -11.99 -0.52 6.47
CA HIS A 158 -12.32 -0.02 5.13
C HIS A 158 -13.81 0.33 5.03
N PRO A 159 -14.18 1.32 4.21
CA PRO A 159 -15.56 1.79 4.11
C PRO A 159 -16.51 0.77 3.45
N LYS A 160 -15.98 -0.15 2.63
CA LYS A 160 -16.75 -1.17 1.93
C LYS A 160 -16.27 -2.57 2.27
N LEU A 161 -17.17 -3.54 2.07
CA LEU A 161 -16.87 -4.97 2.12
C LEU A 161 -17.06 -5.61 0.75
N LEU A 162 -16.23 -6.60 0.49
CA LEU A 162 -16.40 -7.61 -0.54
C LEU A 162 -16.47 -8.96 0.17
N THR A 163 -17.56 -9.68 -0.01
CA THR A 163 -17.79 -10.99 0.60
C THR A 163 -18.05 -12.02 -0.48
N ALA A 164 -17.51 -13.22 -0.32
CA ALA A 164 -17.77 -14.33 -1.22
C ALA A 164 -17.97 -15.62 -0.44
N PHE A 165 -18.78 -16.52 -1.01
CA PHE A 165 -19.06 -17.83 -0.45
C PHE A 165 -19.50 -18.80 -1.55
N TYR A 166 -19.43 -20.08 -1.23
CA TYR A 166 -20.03 -21.15 -2.03
C TYR A 166 -21.32 -21.62 -1.37
N LEU A 167 -22.35 -21.85 -2.17
CA LEU A 167 -23.66 -22.34 -1.76
C LEU A 167 -23.94 -23.65 -2.49
N GLN A 168 -24.49 -24.64 -1.77
CA GLN A 168 -24.93 -25.89 -2.36
C GLN A 168 -26.23 -26.36 -1.72
N ALA A 169 -27.07 -27.03 -2.51
CA ALA A 169 -28.22 -27.77 -2.02
C ALA A 169 -28.18 -29.21 -2.51
N ASP A 170 -28.72 -30.14 -1.71
CA ASP A 170 -28.90 -31.53 -2.13
C ASP A 170 -29.77 -31.60 -3.39
N SER A 171 -29.58 -32.66 -4.19
CA SER A 171 -30.37 -32.88 -5.39
C SER A 171 -31.87 -32.83 -5.09
N GLY A 172 -32.63 -32.06 -5.89
CA GLY A 172 -34.06 -31.85 -5.69
C GLY A 172 -34.44 -30.88 -4.56
N THR A 173 -33.46 -30.15 -4.00
CA THR A 173 -33.66 -29.11 -2.98
C THR A 173 -33.24 -27.76 -3.53
N VAL A 174 -34.02 -26.71 -3.23
CA VAL A 174 -33.65 -25.32 -3.53
C VAL A 174 -33.19 -24.65 -2.24
N GLY A 175 -31.96 -24.15 -2.24
CA GLY A 175 -31.34 -23.45 -1.12
C GLY A 175 -31.08 -21.99 -1.44
N ARG A 176 -31.16 -21.13 -0.43
CA ARG A 176 -30.79 -19.73 -0.51
C ARG A 176 -29.77 -19.37 0.54
N ALA A 177 -28.93 -18.37 0.25
CA ALA A 177 -28.07 -17.74 1.23
C ALA A 177 -27.95 -16.24 0.99
N GLN A 178 -27.66 -15.50 2.07
CA GLN A 178 -27.47 -14.07 2.06
C GLN A 178 -26.55 -13.65 3.19
N ILE A 179 -25.80 -12.57 2.97
CA ILE A 179 -24.96 -11.95 3.99
C ILE A 179 -25.79 -11.03 4.88
N TYR A 180 -25.58 -11.14 6.18
CA TYR A 180 -26.13 -10.27 7.22
C TYR A 180 -24.99 -9.54 7.93
N ILE A 181 -25.20 -8.28 8.28
CA ILE A 181 -24.31 -7.51 9.14
C ILE A 181 -25.16 -6.98 10.30
N ASP A 182 -24.78 -7.31 11.53
CA ASP A 182 -25.50 -6.94 12.76
C ASP A 182 -27.01 -7.25 12.66
N ASP A 183 -27.35 -8.49 12.30
CA ASP A 183 -28.72 -8.99 12.08
C ASP A 183 -29.49 -8.36 10.90
N VAL A 184 -28.89 -7.44 10.14
CA VAL A 184 -29.54 -6.78 9.00
C VAL A 184 -29.09 -7.42 7.67
N PRO A 185 -30.03 -7.77 6.75
CA PRO A 185 -29.67 -8.21 5.41
C PRO A 185 -28.83 -7.16 4.68
N TRP A 186 -27.66 -7.54 4.17
CA TRP A 186 -26.70 -6.62 3.58
C TRP A 186 -26.41 -6.92 2.09
N GLY A 187 -26.27 -8.20 1.74
CA GLY A 187 -26.01 -8.67 0.37
C GLY A 187 -27.27 -9.03 -0.41
N SER A 188 -27.10 -9.50 -1.65
CA SER A 188 -28.20 -10.08 -2.42
C SER A 188 -28.57 -11.46 -1.87
N VAL A 189 -29.81 -11.89 -2.15
CA VAL A 189 -30.19 -13.29 -1.91
C VAL A 189 -29.71 -14.12 -3.09
N HIS A 190 -28.84 -15.09 -2.82
CA HIS A 190 -28.33 -16.04 -3.80
C HIS A 190 -29.09 -17.36 -3.67
N GLU A 191 -29.39 -18.03 -4.78
CA GLU A 191 -30.17 -19.27 -4.82
C GLU A 191 -29.38 -20.35 -5.59
N THR A 192 -29.48 -21.59 -5.13
CA THR A 192 -28.99 -22.78 -5.82
C THR A 192 -30.08 -23.86 -5.82
N ASN A 193 -30.05 -24.73 -6.82
CA ASN A 193 -30.93 -25.90 -6.92
C ASN A 193 -30.15 -27.22 -7.06
N GLY A 194 -28.86 -27.20 -6.72
CA GLY A 194 -27.97 -28.35 -6.80
C GLY A 194 -26.54 -27.94 -7.17
N GLY A 195 -25.55 -28.76 -6.79
CA GLY A 195 -24.13 -28.45 -7.07
C GLY A 195 -23.59 -27.26 -6.25
N TRP A 196 -22.32 -26.92 -6.46
CA TRP A 196 -21.68 -25.79 -5.77
C TRP A 196 -21.71 -24.55 -6.66
N ASP A 197 -22.41 -23.51 -6.22
CA ASP A 197 -22.46 -22.20 -6.86
C ASP A 197 -21.60 -21.20 -6.10
N TYR A 198 -20.80 -20.43 -6.82
CA TYR A 198 -20.04 -19.30 -6.27
C TYR A 198 -20.92 -18.05 -6.25
N ALA A 199 -21.00 -17.40 -5.09
CA ALA A 199 -21.69 -16.15 -4.89
C ALA A 199 -20.73 -15.11 -4.30
N ALA A 200 -20.87 -13.86 -4.74
CA ALA A 200 -20.16 -12.73 -4.17
C ALA A 200 -21.06 -11.49 -4.11
N ASP A 201 -20.90 -10.72 -3.05
CA ASP A 201 -21.55 -9.42 -2.85
C ASP A 201 -20.47 -8.37 -2.58
N GLY A 202 -20.65 -7.18 -3.16
CA GLY A 202 -19.71 -6.07 -3.00
C GLY A 202 -18.97 -5.66 -4.29
N PRO A 203 -18.19 -4.57 -4.25
CA PRO A 203 -17.96 -3.70 -3.09
C PRO A 203 -19.20 -2.91 -2.67
N LEU A 204 -19.69 -3.11 -1.44
CA LEU A 204 -20.84 -2.41 -0.86
C LEU A 204 -20.46 -1.77 0.47
N LEU A 205 -21.17 -0.72 0.91
CA LEU A 205 -20.83 0.00 2.14
C LEU A 205 -20.94 -0.91 3.37
N CYS A 206 -19.86 -1.00 4.14
CA CYS A 206 -19.88 -1.65 5.45
C CYS A 206 -20.56 -0.70 6.46
N PRO A 207 -21.65 -1.12 7.15
CA PRO A 207 -22.29 -0.34 8.21
C PRO A 207 -21.33 0.05 9.34
N GLY A 208 -21.68 1.07 10.13
CA GLY A 208 -20.90 1.54 11.28
C GLY A 208 -19.87 2.64 10.96
N ASN A 209 -18.96 2.89 11.90
CA ASN A 209 -17.85 3.87 11.85
C ASN A 209 -16.49 3.17 11.74
N TYR A 210 -15.44 3.95 11.45
CA TYR A 210 -14.07 3.41 11.41
C TYR A 210 -13.71 2.83 12.78
N MET A 211 -13.12 1.63 12.81
CA MET A 211 -12.79 0.84 14.01
C MET A 211 -13.97 0.26 14.81
N ASP A 212 -15.20 0.39 14.32
CA ASP A 212 -16.32 -0.36 14.91
C ASP A 212 -16.15 -1.86 14.63
N TYR A 213 -16.58 -2.68 15.59
CA TYR A 213 -16.76 -4.11 15.39
C TYR A 213 -18.17 -4.35 14.85
N VAL A 214 -18.27 -5.08 13.75
CA VAL A 214 -19.55 -5.53 13.19
C VAL A 214 -19.54 -7.04 13.08
N THR A 215 -20.66 -7.69 13.38
CA THR A 215 -20.79 -9.14 13.22
C THR A 215 -21.29 -9.43 11.81
N VAL A 216 -20.47 -10.16 11.04
CA VAL A 216 -20.82 -10.58 9.68
C VAL A 216 -21.24 -12.04 9.70
N GLU A 217 -22.41 -12.33 9.14
CA GLU A 217 -22.96 -13.68 9.10
C GLU A 217 -23.33 -14.10 7.68
N ILE A 218 -23.11 -15.38 7.37
CA ILE A 218 -23.73 -16.00 6.21
C ILE A 218 -24.90 -16.82 6.71
N ARG A 219 -26.10 -16.40 6.33
CA ARG A 219 -27.34 -17.12 6.65
C ARG A 219 -27.81 -17.87 5.44
N ALA A 220 -28.22 -19.12 5.63
CA ALA A 220 -28.82 -19.93 4.58
C ALA A 220 -30.11 -20.61 5.04
N TRP A 221 -30.93 -20.99 4.07
CA TRP A 221 -32.20 -21.67 4.31
C TRP A 221 -32.67 -22.44 3.09
N ARG A 222 -33.53 -23.42 3.33
CA ARG A 222 -34.20 -24.22 2.32
C ARG A 222 -35.50 -23.56 1.90
N VAL A 223 -35.69 -23.42 0.59
CA VAL A 223 -36.91 -22.88 -0.02
C VAL A 223 -37.90 -23.99 -0.38
N SER A 224 -37.39 -25.09 -0.91
CA SER A 224 -38.19 -26.25 -1.30
C SER A 224 -37.36 -27.55 -1.27
N GLY A 225 -38.03 -28.70 -1.30
CA GLY A 225 -37.41 -30.02 -1.15
C GLY A 225 -37.23 -30.43 0.31
N SER A 226 -36.58 -31.57 0.53
CA SER A 226 -36.35 -32.16 1.87
C SER A 226 -34.87 -32.36 2.21
N GLY A 227 -33.96 -31.99 1.31
CA GLY A 227 -32.51 -32.12 1.52
C GLY A 227 -31.92 -30.96 2.30
N ARG A 228 -30.59 -30.94 2.36
CA ARG A 228 -29.79 -29.96 3.11
C ARG A 228 -29.28 -28.84 2.21
N VAL A 229 -29.07 -27.68 2.81
CA VAL A 229 -28.39 -26.52 2.22
C VAL A 229 -27.05 -26.33 2.94
N ARG A 230 -25.97 -26.17 2.19
CA ARG A 230 -24.60 -26.04 2.66
C ARG A 230 -24.03 -24.70 2.23
N VAL A 231 -23.21 -24.11 3.10
CA VAL A 231 -22.47 -22.89 2.81
C VAL A 231 -21.02 -23.07 3.23
N CYS A 232 -20.13 -22.57 2.38
CA CYS A 232 -18.71 -22.41 2.70
C CYS A 232 -18.29 -20.96 2.47
N PRO A 233 -17.84 -20.23 3.51
CA PRO A 233 -17.28 -18.89 3.32
C PRO A 233 -16.05 -18.99 2.41
N SER A 234 -15.92 -18.05 1.48
CA SER A 234 -14.75 -17.92 0.60
C SER A 234 -13.83 -16.79 1.05
N SER A 235 -14.41 -15.61 1.28
CA SER A 235 -13.65 -14.43 1.72
C SER A 235 -14.56 -13.36 2.31
N ILE A 236 -14.01 -12.57 3.24
CA ILE A 236 -14.58 -11.30 3.71
C ILE A 236 -13.42 -10.32 3.74
N ILE A 237 -13.45 -9.32 2.86
CA ILE A 237 -12.34 -8.39 2.65
C ILE A 237 -12.87 -6.96 2.71
N GLY A 238 -12.20 -6.13 3.52
CA GLY A 238 -12.43 -4.68 3.51
C GLY A 238 -11.74 -4.04 2.30
N VAL A 239 -12.46 -3.19 1.56
CA VAL A 239 -11.97 -2.50 0.36
C VAL A 239 -12.33 -1.00 0.37
N GLN A 240 -11.49 -0.17 -0.24
CA GLN A 240 -11.74 1.28 -0.32
C GLN A 240 -12.78 1.62 -1.40
N SER A 241 -12.74 0.97 -2.55
CA SER A 241 -13.56 1.26 -3.73
C SER A 241 -14.10 0.01 -4.37
#